data_AF-S4PC25-F1
#
_entry.id   AF-S4PC25-F1
#
_cell.length_a   1.000
_cell.length_b   1.000
_cell.length_c   1.000
_cell.angle_alpha   90.00
_cell.angle_beta   90.00
_cell.angle_gamma   90.00
#
_symmetry.space_group_name_H-M   'P 1'
#
loop_
_entity.id
_entity.type
_entity.pdbx_description
1 polymer ?
#
loop_
_entity_poly.entity_id
_entity_poly.type
_entity_poly.pdbx_seq_one_letter_code
_entity_poly.pdbx_strand_id
1 'polypeptide(L)'
;MVKLTNLIHSFANSFSSVDKLSEHREGLTALQNLIAAPQYSAIRKTLLGDVEVPNVDINGVFEEFGDTEEIGRLLKKASDLLYCINLNRFKAMPNEHQLTLEAARLTLINEFSAGLVFLNMSESQ
;
A
#
# COMPACT_ATOMS: atom_id res chain seq x y z
N MET A 1 8.77 -3.87 5.53
CA MET A 1 7.76 -2.79 5.52
C MET A 1 7.72 -2.01 4.22
N VAL A 2 8.86 -1.53 3.68
CA VAL A 2 8.93 -0.75 2.42
C VAL A 2 8.17 -1.36 1.24
N LYS A 3 8.15 -2.70 1.12
CA LYS A 3 7.42 -3.40 0.05
C LYS A 3 5.90 -3.18 0.12
N LEU A 4 5.30 -3.17 1.30
CA LEU A 4 3.84 -3.03 1.46
C LEU A 4 3.38 -1.59 1.22
N THR A 5 4.13 -0.60 1.73
CA THR A 5 3.84 0.82 1.48
C THR A 5 3.98 1.18 0.01
N ASN A 6 5.01 0.64 -0.68
CA ASN A 6 5.15 0.83 -2.12
C ASN A 6 4.02 0.17 -2.91
N LEU A 7 3.55 -0.99 -2.45
CA LEU A 7 2.40 -1.66 -3.05
C LEU A 7 1.13 -0.83 -2.90
N ILE A 8 0.80 -0.40 -1.68
CA ILE A 8 -0.36 0.46 -1.40
C ILE A 8 -0.29 1.76 -2.22
N HIS A 9 0.90 2.37 -2.33
CA HIS A 9 1.08 3.55 -3.14
C HIS A 9 0.90 3.30 -4.65
N SER A 10 1.34 2.13 -5.15
CA SER A 10 1.08 1.76 -6.55
C SER A 10 -0.41 1.62 -6.87
N PHE A 11 -1.22 1.26 -5.87
CA PHE A 11 -2.68 1.21 -5.98
C PHE A 11 -3.38 2.54 -5.67
N ALA A 12 -2.66 3.54 -5.14
CA ALA A 12 -3.25 4.80 -4.69
C ALA A 12 -3.96 5.58 -5.80
N ASN A 13 -3.40 5.52 -7.02
CA ASN A 13 -4.02 6.12 -8.20
C ASN A 13 -5.32 5.43 -8.63
N SER A 14 -5.52 4.18 -8.21
CA SER A 14 -6.72 3.40 -8.49
C SER A 14 -7.80 3.55 -7.41
N PHE A 15 -7.49 4.11 -6.24
CA PHE A 15 -8.47 4.29 -5.17
C PHE A 15 -9.59 5.26 -5.55
N SER A 16 -9.32 6.27 -6.38
CA SER A 16 -10.39 7.13 -6.92
C SER A 16 -11.32 6.43 -7.91
N SER A 17 -10.91 5.28 -8.46
CA SER A 17 -11.75 4.47 -9.35
C SER A 17 -12.75 3.60 -8.61
N VAL A 18 -12.65 3.50 -7.27
CA VAL A 18 -13.65 2.81 -6.42
C VAL A 18 -15.02 3.46 -6.56
N ASP A 19 -15.05 4.78 -6.71
CA ASP A 19 -16.27 5.54 -6.95
C ASP A 19 -16.94 5.15 -8.29
N LYS A 20 -16.17 5.08 -9.38
CA LYS A 20 -16.67 4.62 -10.69
C LYS A 20 -17.16 3.17 -10.68
N LEU A 21 -16.52 2.30 -9.88
CA LEU A 21 -16.97 0.93 -9.70
C LEU A 21 -18.29 0.87 -8.92
N SER A 22 -18.46 1.75 -7.93
CA SER A 22 -19.69 1.96 -7.17
C SER A 22 -20.83 2.51 -8.05
N GLU A 23 -20.55 3.38 -9.02
CA GLU A 23 -21.55 3.85 -10.01
C GLU A 23 -22.02 2.73 -10.96
N HIS A 24 -21.17 1.72 -11.19
CA HIS A 24 -21.45 0.60 -12.10
C HIS A 24 -21.76 -0.72 -11.38
N ARG A 25 -22.30 -0.66 -10.14
CA ARG A 25 -22.68 -1.84 -9.32
C ARG A 25 -23.46 -2.88 -10.13
N GLU A 26 -24.50 -2.46 -10.85
CA GLU A 26 -25.34 -3.36 -11.65
C GLU A 26 -24.55 -4.09 -12.74
N GLY A 27 -23.60 -3.39 -13.38
CA GLY A 27 -22.71 -3.98 -14.38
C GLY A 27 -21.77 -5.00 -13.78
N LEU A 28 -21.25 -4.76 -12.58
CA LEU A 28 -20.40 -5.69 -11.85
C LEU A 28 -21.19 -6.94 -11.41
N THR A 29 -22.43 -6.77 -10.93
CA THR A 29 -23.34 -7.88 -10.62
C THR A 29 -23.67 -8.69 -11.86
N ALA A 30 -23.91 -8.05 -13.01
CA ALA A 30 -24.12 -8.75 -14.27
C ALA A 30 -22.90 -9.57 -14.69
N LEU A 31 -21.69 -9.02 -14.51
CA LEU A 31 -20.44 -9.68 -14.84
C LEU A 31 -20.17 -10.88 -13.92
N GLN A 32 -20.45 -10.73 -12.62
CA GLN A 32 -20.41 -11.82 -11.64
C GLN A 32 -21.37 -12.94 -12.03
N ASN A 33 -22.63 -12.61 -12.35
CA ASN A 33 -23.64 -13.57 -12.78
C ASN A 33 -23.22 -14.30 -14.06
N LEU A 34 -22.55 -13.59 -14.98
CA LEU A 34 -22.08 -14.15 -16.24
C LEU A 34 -20.90 -15.11 -16.03
N ILE A 35 -19.96 -14.80 -15.13
CA ILE A 35 -18.86 -15.71 -14.78
C ILE A 35 -19.34 -16.90 -13.95
N ALA A 36 -20.33 -16.71 -13.08
CA ALA A 36 -20.93 -17.75 -12.26
C ALA A 36 -21.80 -18.71 -13.09
N ALA A 37 -22.36 -18.24 -14.20
CA ALA A 37 -23.27 -19.04 -15.02
C ALA A 37 -22.58 -20.30 -15.59
N PRO A 38 -23.28 -21.46 -15.55
CA PRO A 38 -22.68 -22.75 -15.90
C PRO A 38 -22.25 -22.85 -17.37
N GLN A 39 -22.91 -22.12 -18.27
CA GLN A 39 -22.55 -22.09 -19.69
C GLN A 39 -21.16 -21.48 -19.98
N TYR A 40 -20.61 -20.68 -19.06
CA TYR A 40 -19.29 -20.07 -19.20
C TYR A 40 -18.20 -20.79 -18.40
N SER A 41 -18.49 -21.97 -17.85
CA SER A 41 -17.54 -22.77 -17.07
C SER A 41 -16.25 -23.11 -17.80
N ALA A 42 -16.32 -23.39 -19.11
CA ALA A 42 -15.15 -23.65 -19.95
C ALA A 42 -14.26 -22.41 -20.08
N ILE A 43 -14.84 -21.25 -20.39
CA ILE A 43 -14.13 -19.96 -20.49
C ILE A 43 -13.53 -19.58 -19.13
N ARG A 44 -14.29 -19.77 -18.06
CA ARG A 44 -13.83 -19.54 -16.69
C ARG A 44 -12.61 -20.39 -16.35
N LYS A 45 -12.63 -21.69 -16.66
CA LYS A 45 -11.51 -22.60 -16.40
C LYS A 45 -10.27 -22.21 -17.20
N THR A 46 -10.44 -21.66 -18.41
CA THR A 46 -9.34 -21.12 -19.21
C THR A 46 -8.76 -19.82 -18.65
N LEU A 47 -9.59 -18.93 -18.11
CA LEU A 47 -9.16 -17.59 -17.65
C LEU A 47 -8.66 -17.57 -16.20
N LEU A 48 -9.31 -18.29 -15.29
CA LEU A 48 -9.09 -18.22 -13.84
C LEU A 48 -8.50 -19.52 -13.26
N GLY A 49 -8.40 -20.59 -14.06
CA GLY A 49 -8.00 -21.92 -13.59
C GLY A 49 -9.10 -22.64 -12.82
N ASP A 50 -8.74 -23.68 -12.06
CA ASP A 50 -9.65 -24.43 -11.17
C ASP A 50 -9.87 -23.69 -9.83
N VAL A 51 -10.23 -22.41 -9.89
CA VAL A 51 -10.53 -21.59 -8.72
C VAL A 51 -12.04 -21.41 -8.62
N GLU A 52 -12.60 -21.68 -7.43
CA GLU A 52 -14.01 -21.43 -7.15
C GLU A 52 -14.33 -19.94 -7.32
N VAL A 53 -15.45 -19.63 -7.98
CA VAL A 53 -15.87 -18.24 -8.18
C VAL A 53 -16.10 -17.62 -6.81
N PRO A 54 -15.38 -16.55 -6.44
CA PRO A 54 -15.63 -15.90 -5.17
C PRO A 54 -17.05 -15.33 -5.21
N ASN A 55 -17.89 -15.81 -4.30
CA ASN A 55 -19.23 -15.26 -4.10
C ASN A 55 -19.13 -13.94 -3.33
N VAL A 56 -18.73 -12.89 -4.04
CA VAL A 56 -18.61 -11.54 -3.49
C VAL A 56 -19.98 -10.89 -3.56
N ASP A 57 -20.56 -10.54 -2.42
CA ASP A 57 -21.72 -9.67 -2.40
C ASP A 57 -21.28 -8.24 -2.74
N ILE A 58 -21.36 -7.89 -4.03
CA ILE A 58 -20.89 -6.60 -4.53
C ILE A 58 -21.67 -5.45 -3.87
N ASN A 59 -22.97 -5.65 -3.61
CA ASN A 59 -23.79 -4.64 -2.98
C ASN A 59 -23.43 -4.48 -1.50
N GLY A 60 -23.29 -5.59 -0.77
CA GLY A 60 -22.83 -5.59 0.62
C GLY A 60 -21.45 -4.96 0.80
N VAL A 61 -20.52 -5.22 -0.14
CA VAL A 61 -19.18 -4.63 -0.13
C VAL A 61 -19.25 -3.10 -0.25
N PHE A 62 -20.01 -2.57 -1.20
CA PHE A 62 -20.11 -1.11 -1.37
C PHE A 62 -21.00 -0.43 -0.32
N GLU A 63 -21.96 -1.14 0.28
CA GLU A 63 -22.74 -0.65 1.42
C GLU A 63 -21.90 -0.55 2.70
N GLU A 64 -21.02 -1.52 2.96
CA GLU A 64 -20.03 -1.44 4.05
C GLU A 64 -19.06 -0.26 3.88
N PHE A 65 -18.73 0.10 2.63
CA PHE A 65 -17.87 1.24 2.34
C PHE A 65 -18.58 2.60 2.49
N GLY A 66 -19.91 2.68 2.49
CA GLY A 66 -20.62 3.96 2.62
C GLY A 66 -20.27 4.94 1.50
N ASP A 67 -19.67 6.10 1.82
CA ASP A 67 -19.20 7.08 0.82
C ASP A 67 -17.89 6.63 0.18
N THR A 68 -18.01 5.93 -0.95
CA THR A 68 -16.88 5.41 -1.73
C THR A 68 -15.99 6.50 -2.31
N GLU A 69 -16.52 7.69 -2.56
CA GLU A 69 -15.77 8.82 -3.07
C GLU A 69 -14.88 9.41 -1.97
N GLU A 70 -15.44 9.58 -0.77
CA GLU A 70 -14.72 10.06 0.40
C GLU A 70 -13.62 9.08 0.81
N ILE A 71 -13.89 7.77 0.81
CA ILE A 71 -12.89 6.74 1.08
C ILE A 71 -11.77 6.77 0.04
N GLY A 72 -12.10 6.83 -1.25
CA GLY A 72 -11.09 6.91 -2.31
C GLY A 72 -10.17 8.12 -2.14
N ARG A 73 -10.76 9.28 -1.80
CA ARG A 73 -10.00 10.52 -1.50
C ARG A 73 -9.14 10.39 -0.24
N LEU A 74 -9.66 9.77 0.82
CA LEU A 74 -8.95 9.57 2.08
C LEU A 74 -7.76 8.63 1.90
N LEU A 75 -7.96 7.49 1.25
CA LEU A 75 -6.91 6.51 0.98
C LEU A 75 -5.80 7.08 0.11
N LYS A 76 -6.16 7.90 -0.89
CA LYS A 76 -5.17 8.62 -1.70
C LYS A 76 -4.35 9.58 -0.83
N LYS A 77 -5.00 10.44 -0.03
CA LYS A 77 -4.31 11.38 0.86
C LYS A 77 -3.42 10.66 1.90
N ALA A 78 -3.89 9.56 2.47
CA ALA A 78 -3.12 8.76 3.40
C ALA A 78 -1.90 8.12 2.73
N SER A 79 -2.05 7.65 1.49
CA SER A 79 -0.93 7.13 0.71
C SER A 79 0.10 8.21 0.38
N ASP A 80 -0.35 9.40 -0.05
CA ASP A 80 0.52 10.54 -0.35
C ASP A 80 1.30 10.95 0.92
N LEU A 81 0.63 10.99 2.07
CA LEU A 81 1.27 11.27 3.36
C LEU A 81 2.33 10.22 3.71
N LEU A 82 2.03 8.93 3.54
CA LEU A 82 2.96 7.85 3.82
C LEU A 82 4.16 7.85 2.87
N TYR A 83 4.00 8.31 1.63
CA TYR A 83 5.11 8.46 0.68
C TYR A 83 6.09 9.56 1.10
N CYS A 84 5.58 10.64 1.71
CA CYS A 84 6.42 11.71 2.25
C CYS A 84 7.23 11.27 3.48
N ILE A 85 6.86 10.18 4.15
CA ILE A 85 7.59 9.68 5.31
C ILE A 85 8.61 8.65 4.84
N ASN A 86 9.89 9.04 4.82
CA ASN A 86 10.97 8.07 4.68
C ASN A 86 10.93 7.11 5.89
N LEU A 87 10.55 5.84 5.67
CA LEU A 87 10.55 4.79 6.70
C LEU A 87 11.90 4.05 6.80
N ASN A 88 12.83 4.32 5.89
CA ASN A 88 14.17 3.73 5.86
C ASN A 88 15.22 4.69 6.43
N ARG A 89 15.01 5.12 7.69
CA ARG A 89 15.86 6.13 8.35
C ARG A 89 17.05 5.55 9.09
N PHE A 90 17.03 4.25 9.39
CA PHE A 90 18.11 3.60 10.13
C PHE A 90 19.20 3.13 9.18
N LYS A 91 20.34 3.81 9.20
CA LYS A 91 21.55 3.42 8.47
C LYS A 91 22.67 3.17 9.47
N ALA A 92 23.20 1.95 9.46
CA ALA A 92 24.39 1.62 10.24
C ALA A 92 25.61 2.29 9.60
N MET A 93 26.48 2.85 10.44
CA MET A 93 27.75 3.44 10.02
C MET A 93 28.90 2.67 10.67
N PRO A 94 29.98 2.36 9.94
CA PRO A 94 31.06 1.51 10.45
C PRO A 94 31.97 2.23 11.45
N ASN A 95 32.01 3.56 11.46
CA ASN A 95 32.76 4.36 12.42
C ASN A 95 32.15 5.76 12.61
N GLU A 96 32.57 6.45 13.66
CA GLU A 96 32.09 7.78 14.04
C GLU A 96 32.40 8.86 13.00
N HIS A 97 33.55 8.75 12.31
CA HIS A 97 33.94 9.71 11.29
C HIS A 97 32.96 9.69 10.11
N GLN A 98 32.61 8.49 9.62
CA GLN A 98 31.61 8.33 8.55
C GLN A 98 30.21 8.75 9.00
N LEU A 99 29.84 8.47 10.25
CA LEU A 99 28.58 8.95 10.83
C LEU A 99 28.52 10.48 10.84
N THR A 100 29.59 11.15 11.23
CA THR A 100 29.69 12.62 11.25
C THR A 100 29.60 13.21 9.85
N LEU A 101 30.30 12.60 8.87
CA LEU A 101 30.28 13.05 7.48
C LEU A 101 28.89 12.89 6.86
N GLU A 102 28.23 11.76 7.09
CA GLU A 102 26.87 11.53 6.61
C GLU A 102 25.85 12.41 7.34
N ALA A 103 26.03 12.66 8.64
CA ALA A 103 25.20 13.59 9.41
C ALA A 103 25.28 15.02 8.85
N ALA A 104 26.48 15.50 8.52
CA ALA A 104 26.67 16.80 7.88
C ALA A 104 25.97 16.87 6.52
N ARG A 105 26.12 15.82 5.69
CA ARG A 105 25.45 15.71 4.39
C ARG A 105 23.92 15.72 4.53
N LEU A 106 23.36 14.95 5.46
CA LEU A 106 21.92 14.89 5.71
C LEU A 106 21.36 16.18 6.32
N THR A 107 22.18 16.90 7.10
CA THR A 107 21.81 18.20 7.67
C THR A 107 21.61 19.25 6.57
N LEU A 108 22.47 19.24 5.54
CA LEU A 108 22.34 20.17 4.40
C LEU A 108 21.03 20.03 3.64
N ILE A 109 20.40 18.84 3.67
CA ILE A 109 19.13 18.56 3.01
C ILE A 109 17.94 18.47 4.00
N ASN A 110 18.13 18.88 5.26
CA ASN A 110 17.13 18.79 6.33
C ASN A 110 16.54 17.38 6.57
N GLU A 111 17.32 16.33 6.28
CA GLU A 111 16.92 14.94 6.51
C GLU A 111 17.61 14.32 7.75
N PHE A 112 18.54 15.04 8.38
CA PHE A 112 19.20 14.55 9.60
C PHE A 112 18.25 14.64 10.81
N SER A 113 18.16 13.56 11.57
CA SER A 113 17.38 13.50 12.83
C SER A 113 18.29 13.35 14.04
N ALA A 114 19.04 12.24 14.12
CA ALA A 114 19.98 11.96 15.20
C ALA A 114 21.02 10.93 14.75
N GLY A 115 22.20 10.96 15.38
CA GLY A 115 23.24 9.92 15.25
C GLY A 115 23.47 9.26 16.60
N LEU A 116 23.44 7.93 16.64
CA LEU A 116 23.71 7.17 17.86
C LEU A 116 25.15 6.65 17.82
N VAL A 117 25.95 7.03 18.82
CA VAL A 117 27.33 6.56 19.00
C VAL A 117 27.37 5.66 20.22
N PHE A 118 27.81 4.42 20.04
CA PHE A 118 27.98 3.46 21.12
C PHE A 118 29.45 3.45 21.53
N LEU A 119 29.73 3.83 22.77
CA LEU A 119 31.07 3.73 23.34
C LEU A 119 31.29 2.29 23.84
N ASN A 120 32.47 1.75 23.61
CA ASN A 120 32.83 0.41 24.08
C ASN A 120 32.98 0.47 25.62
N MET A 121 31.96 0.03 26.37
CA MET A 121 31.98 0.00 27.83
C MET A 121 32.71 -1.25 28.34
N SER A 122 33.94 -1.48 27.88
CA SER A 122 34.78 -2.61 28.31
C SER A 122 35.65 -2.30 29.54
N GLU A 123 35.53 -1.11 30.15
CA GLU A 123 36.32 -0.73 31.32
C GLU A 123 35.42 -0.08 32.38
N SER A 124 34.69 -0.92 33.12
CA SER A 124 34.21 -0.56 34.46
C SER A 124 34.10 -1.82 35.32
N GLN A 125 35.27 -2.40 35.64
CA GLN A 125 35.50 -3.19 36.85
C GLN A 125 36.85 -2.79 37.44
#